data_AF-A0A0G0IUS0-F1
#
_entry.id   AF-A0A0G0IUS0-F1
#
_cell.length_a   1.000
_cell.length_b   1.000
_cell.length_c   1.000
_cell.angle_alpha   90.00
_cell.angle_beta   90.00
_cell.angle_gamma   90.00
#
_symmetry.space_group_name_H-M   'P 1'
#
loop_
_entity.id
_entity.type
_entity.pdbx_description
1 polymer ?
#
loop_
_entity_poly.entity_id
_entity_poly.type
_entity_poly.pdbx_seq_one_letter_code
_entity_poly.pdbx_strand_id
1 'polypeptide(L)'
;MFNKKNFLVTIIIIVAVLLVGGGVTWYKNCQEYVKRGLAKNTFPYTKYNQDELNSLYSQYPLENVATTQTPEQTYQKFREYLKNQDIDGALSLIFERYRAEYKKAFEKAKNEGKVLELYKALPETLQKVSCYDTICTYKIGNKDVEVEFVKNLQGVWLIESI
;
A
#
# COMPACT_ATOMS: atom_id res chain seq x y z
N MET A 1 52.49 -11.57 -50.41
CA MET A 1 52.00 -10.18 -50.54
C MET A 1 50.50 -10.20 -50.26
N PHE A 2 50.04 -9.78 -49.08
CA PHE A 2 48.60 -9.77 -48.78
C PHE A 2 47.89 -8.73 -49.64
N ASN A 3 46.86 -9.13 -50.37
CA ASN A 3 46.09 -8.24 -51.23
C ASN A 3 45.25 -7.29 -50.34
N LYS A 4 45.61 -6.00 -50.30
CA LYS A 4 44.99 -4.99 -49.42
C LYS A 4 43.45 -4.93 -49.52
N LYS A 5 42.90 -5.23 -50.71
CA LYS A 5 41.44 -5.29 -50.93
C LYS A 5 40.79 -6.45 -50.18
N ASN A 6 41.41 -7.64 -50.20
CA ASN A 6 40.89 -8.82 -49.51
C ASN A 6 40.94 -8.64 -47.98
N PHE A 7 41.99 -7.99 -47.48
CA PHE A 7 42.12 -7.67 -46.05
C PHE A 7 41.00 -6.73 -45.55
N LEU A 8 40.67 -5.70 -46.32
CA LEU A 8 39.63 -4.73 -45.96
C LEU A 8 38.23 -5.36 -45.97
N VAL A 9 37.95 -6.24 -46.94
CA VAL A 9 36.69 -7.02 -46.99
C VAL A 9 36.56 -7.93 -45.77
N THR A 10 37.63 -8.61 -45.35
CA THR A 10 37.61 -9.45 -44.15
C THR A 10 37.29 -8.65 -42.89
N ILE A 11 37.86 -7.46 -42.72
CA ILE A 11 37.56 -6.59 -41.57
C ILE A 11 36.08 -6.18 -41.55
N ILE A 12 35.52 -5.78 -42.70
CA ILE A 12 34.11 -5.39 -42.78
C ILE A 12 33.19 -6.54 -42.37
N ILE A 13 33.49 -7.77 -42.83
CA ILE A 13 32.71 -8.96 -42.47
C ILE A 13 32.79 -9.21 -40.96
N ILE A 14 33.97 -9.11 -40.36
CA ILE A 14 34.15 -9.30 -38.91
C ILE A 14 33.35 -8.26 -38.12
N VAL A 15 33.42 -6.98 -38.51
CA VAL A 15 32.65 -5.90 -37.87
C VAL A 15 31.15 -6.13 -38.02
N ALA A 16 30.68 -6.53 -39.20
CA ALA A 16 29.27 -6.83 -39.42
C ALA A 16 28.77 -7.96 -38.52
N VAL A 17 29.56 -9.05 -38.39
CA VAL A 17 29.24 -10.16 -37.49
C VAL A 17 29.20 -9.71 -36.02
N LEU A 18 30.15 -8.87 -35.60
CA LEU A 18 30.16 -8.31 -34.25
C LEU A 18 28.96 -7.40 -33.97
N LEU A 19 28.55 -6.57 -34.93
CA LEU A 19 27.37 -5.70 -34.81
C LEU A 19 26.08 -6.50 -34.72
N VAL A 20 25.93 -7.54 -35.56
CA VAL A 20 24.76 -8.43 -35.51
C VAL A 20 24.73 -9.21 -34.20
N GLY A 21 25.85 -9.81 -33.78
CA GLY A 21 25.96 -10.55 -32.53
C GLY A 21 25.71 -9.68 -31.29
N GLY A 22 26.26 -8.46 -31.27
CA GLY A 22 26.03 -7.46 -30.23
C GLY A 22 24.57 -7.02 -30.18
N GLY A 23 23.96 -6.74 -31.34
CA GLY A 23 22.55 -6.36 -31.44
C GLY A 23 21.60 -7.46 -30.97
N VAL A 24 21.85 -8.72 -31.34
CA VAL A 24 21.05 -9.87 -30.89
C VAL A 24 21.16 -10.07 -29.38
N THR A 25 22.37 -9.96 -28.82
CA THR A 25 22.60 -10.09 -27.38
C THR A 25 21.92 -8.96 -26.61
N TRP A 26 22.04 -7.72 -27.08
CA TRP A 26 21.36 -6.56 -26.50
C TRP A 26 19.84 -6.73 -26.52
N TYR A 27 19.29 -7.13 -27.67
CA TYR A 27 17.85 -7.39 -27.82
C TYR A 27 17.35 -8.45 -26.85
N LYS A 28 18.06 -9.58 -26.72
CA LYS A 28 17.70 -10.64 -25.77
C LYS A 28 17.66 -10.12 -24.34
N ASN A 29 18.68 -9.35 -23.92
CA ASN A 29 18.71 -8.75 -22.58
C ASN A 29 17.52 -7.78 -22.36
N CYS A 30 17.21 -6.92 -23.34
CA CYS A 30 16.04 -6.05 -23.26
C CYS A 30 14.74 -6.85 -23.10
N GLN A 31 14.57 -7.92 -23.88
CA GLN A 31 13.39 -8.79 -23.80
C GLN A 31 13.26 -9.50 -22.45
N GLU A 32 14.36 -9.87 -21.79
CA GLU A 32 14.29 -10.43 -20.44
C GLU A 32 13.71 -9.44 -19.43
N TYR A 33 14.09 -8.16 -19.50
CA TYR A 33 13.51 -7.13 -18.63
C TYR A 33 12.03 -6.91 -18.93
N VAL A 34 11.63 -6.91 -20.20
CA VAL A 34 10.21 -6.81 -20.59
C VAL A 34 9.41 -7.99 -20.04
N LYS A 35 9.92 -9.23 -20.19
CA LYS A 35 9.26 -10.44 -19.65
C LYS A 35 9.10 -10.41 -18.13
N ARG A 36 10.04 -9.79 -17.42
CA ARG A 36 9.99 -9.60 -15.96
C ARG A 36 9.11 -8.41 -15.55
N GLY A 37 8.51 -7.68 -16.49
CA GLY A 37 7.71 -6.48 -16.21
C GLY A 37 8.54 -5.25 -15.84
N LEU A 38 9.87 -5.28 -16.04
CA LEU A 38 10.80 -4.24 -15.61
C LEU A 38 11.13 -3.23 -16.71
N ALA A 39 10.56 -3.38 -17.92
CA ALA A 39 10.78 -2.50 -19.04
C ALA A 39 9.55 -2.40 -19.95
N LYS A 40 9.47 -1.31 -20.73
CA LYS A 40 8.43 -1.09 -21.74
C LYS A 40 8.54 -2.14 -22.85
N ASN A 41 7.41 -2.67 -23.31
CA ASN A 41 7.35 -3.68 -24.38
C ASN A 41 7.48 -3.07 -25.79
N THR A 42 7.58 -1.75 -25.91
CA THR A 42 7.74 -1.01 -27.16
C THR A 42 9.17 -0.50 -27.33
N PHE A 43 9.63 -0.42 -28.59
CA PHE A 43 10.93 0.15 -28.92
C PHE A 43 10.86 1.70 -28.86
N PRO A 44 11.88 2.38 -28.29
CA PRO A 44 13.10 1.83 -27.71
C PRO A 44 12.85 1.20 -26.33
N TYR A 45 13.37 -0.03 -26.14
CA TYR A 45 13.22 -0.77 -24.88
C TYR A 45 13.89 -0.02 -23.74
N THR A 46 13.07 0.58 -22.87
CA THR A 46 13.53 1.39 -21.75
C THR A 46 13.08 0.73 -20.46
N LYS A 47 14.01 0.55 -19.52
CA LYS A 47 13.71 0.08 -18.17
C LYS A 47 12.83 1.11 -17.46
N TYR A 48 11.87 0.63 -16.68
CA TYR A 48 11.14 1.51 -15.78
C TYR A 48 12.08 2.04 -14.70
N ASN A 49 11.90 3.31 -14.32
CA ASN A 49 12.52 3.82 -13.11
C ASN A 49 11.77 3.31 -11.85
N GLN A 50 12.32 3.58 -10.66
CA GLN A 50 11.72 3.08 -9.42
C GLN A 50 10.30 3.60 -9.19
N ASP A 51 10.02 4.86 -9.55
CA ASP A 51 8.70 5.48 -9.38
C ASP A 51 7.65 4.85 -10.32
N GLU A 52 8.02 4.61 -11.58
CA GLU A 52 7.20 3.90 -12.57
C GLU A 52 6.91 2.46 -12.11
N LEU A 53 7.91 1.75 -11.55
CA LEU A 53 7.72 0.41 -10.98
C LEU A 53 6.81 0.43 -9.76
N ASN A 54 6.97 1.39 -8.85
CA ASN A 54 6.10 1.54 -7.67
C ASN A 54 4.66 1.85 -8.08
N SER A 55 4.44 2.58 -9.17
CA SER A 55 3.10 2.82 -9.70
C SER A 55 2.48 1.57 -10.34
N LEU A 56 3.26 0.77 -11.07
CA LEU A 56 2.79 -0.43 -11.77
C LEU A 56 2.58 -1.62 -10.83
N TYR A 57 3.42 -1.71 -9.80
CA TYR A 57 3.49 -2.80 -8.82
C TYR A 57 3.51 -2.22 -7.41
N SER A 58 2.51 -1.40 -7.08
CA SER A 58 2.44 -0.79 -5.75
C SER A 58 2.49 -1.89 -4.69
N GLN A 59 3.56 -1.88 -3.90
CA GLN A 59 3.76 -2.83 -2.80
C GLN A 59 2.69 -2.62 -1.72
N TYR A 60 2.15 -1.41 -1.63
CA TYR A 60 1.08 -1.02 -0.74
C TYR A 60 -0.02 -0.34 -1.57
N PRO A 61 -1.08 -1.07 -1.99
CA PRO A 61 -2.11 -0.57 -2.91
C PRO A 61 -2.85 0.72 -2.45
N LEU A 62 -2.56 1.19 -1.24
CA LEU A 62 -3.19 2.33 -0.57
C LEU A 62 -2.23 3.49 -0.28
N GLU A 63 -0.93 3.36 -0.60
CA GLU A 63 0.12 4.36 -0.30
C GLU A 63 -0.18 5.73 -0.91
N ASN A 64 -0.73 5.76 -2.13
CA ASN A 64 -1.06 7.00 -2.84
C ASN A 64 -2.51 7.46 -2.64
N VAL A 65 -3.27 6.86 -1.71
CA VAL A 65 -4.65 7.28 -1.42
C VAL A 65 -4.64 8.47 -0.48
N ALA A 66 -5.11 9.61 -0.97
CA ALA A 66 -5.22 10.85 -0.20
C ALA A 66 -6.12 10.65 1.03
N THR A 67 -5.67 11.09 2.20
CA THR A 67 -6.43 10.98 3.44
C THR A 67 -7.64 11.93 3.40
N THR A 68 -8.85 11.37 3.58
CA THR A 68 -10.10 12.12 3.69
C THR A 68 -10.60 12.21 5.14
N GLN A 69 -10.22 11.24 5.99
CA GLN A 69 -10.50 11.24 7.43
C GLN A 69 -9.36 10.57 8.20
N THR A 70 -8.66 11.32 9.04
CA THR A 70 -7.52 10.86 9.86
C THR A 70 -7.89 9.85 10.94
N PRO A 71 -6.94 9.04 11.47
CA PRO A 71 -7.17 8.15 12.61
C PRO A 71 -7.81 8.87 13.82
N GLU A 72 -7.34 10.07 14.15
CA GLU A 72 -7.83 10.86 15.26
C GLU A 72 -9.29 11.30 15.03
N GLN A 73 -9.63 11.71 13.81
CA GLN A 73 -11.02 12.02 13.45
C GLN A 73 -11.92 10.79 13.51
N THR A 74 -11.45 9.64 13.03
CA THR A 74 -12.16 8.36 13.16
C THR A 74 -12.42 8.02 14.62
N TYR A 75 -11.40 8.14 15.47
CA TYR A 75 -11.52 7.85 16.89
C TYR A 75 -12.53 8.76 17.60
N GLN A 76 -12.52 10.07 17.31
CA GLN A 76 -13.50 10.98 17.91
C GLN A 76 -14.93 10.66 17.47
N LYS A 77 -15.15 10.39 16.17
CA LYS A 77 -16.47 9.96 15.68
C LYS A 77 -16.92 8.66 16.34
N PHE A 78 -16.01 7.70 16.50
CA PHE A 78 -16.30 6.45 17.18
C PHE A 78 -16.74 6.66 18.63
N ARG A 79 -16.02 7.50 19.38
CA ARG A 79 -16.41 7.89 20.75
C ARG A 79 -17.76 8.60 20.78
N GLU A 80 -18.03 9.49 19.83
CA GLU A 80 -19.31 10.19 19.73
C GLU A 80 -20.47 9.23 19.47
N TYR A 81 -20.31 8.27 18.55
CA TYR A 81 -21.30 7.24 18.30
C TYR A 81 -21.59 6.41 19.56
N LEU A 82 -20.56 5.97 20.29
CA LEU A 82 -20.74 5.25 21.54
C LEU A 82 -21.43 6.11 22.62
N LYS A 83 -21.06 7.40 22.73
CA LYS A 83 -21.71 8.35 23.64
C LYS A 83 -23.20 8.51 23.34
N ASN A 84 -23.56 8.54 22.06
CA ASN A 84 -24.93 8.64 21.57
C ASN A 84 -25.64 7.28 21.51
N GLN A 85 -24.99 6.20 21.94
CA GLN A 85 -25.48 4.81 21.86
C GLN A 85 -25.83 4.35 20.42
N ASP A 86 -25.23 4.98 19.42
CA ASP A 86 -25.36 4.66 18.01
C ASP A 86 -24.36 3.55 17.62
N ILE A 87 -24.79 2.31 17.81
CA ILE A 87 -23.97 1.12 17.53
C ILE A 87 -23.68 0.97 16.03
N ASP A 88 -24.63 1.28 15.17
CA ASP A 88 -24.45 1.13 13.73
C ASP A 88 -23.44 2.16 13.20
N GLY A 89 -23.52 3.40 13.71
CA GLY A 89 -22.51 4.43 13.47
C GLY A 89 -21.11 3.99 13.93
N ALA A 90 -21.00 3.45 15.15
CA ALA A 90 -19.72 2.95 15.67
C ALA A 90 -19.15 1.80 14.81
N LEU A 91 -20.00 0.84 14.40
CA LEU A 91 -19.60 -0.28 13.54
C LEU A 91 -19.16 0.16 12.14
N SER A 92 -19.72 1.24 11.61
CA SER A 92 -19.33 1.77 10.30
C SER A 92 -17.85 2.18 10.24
N LEU A 93 -17.27 2.54 11.39
CA LEU A 93 -15.87 2.94 11.54
C LEU A 93 -14.91 1.77 11.81
N ILE A 94 -15.43 0.56 12.01
CA ILE A 94 -14.63 -0.66 12.14
C ILE A 94 -14.33 -1.23 10.75
N PHE A 95 -13.11 -1.75 10.57
CA PHE A 95 -12.70 -2.40 9.33
C PHE A 95 -13.56 -3.65 9.04
N GLU A 96 -13.95 -3.84 7.77
CA GLU A 96 -14.99 -4.80 7.37
C GLU A 96 -14.76 -6.22 7.94
N ARG A 97 -13.50 -6.67 7.92
CA ARG A 97 -13.10 -8.01 8.42
C ARG A 97 -13.49 -8.24 9.88
N TYR A 98 -13.49 -7.20 10.72
CA TYR A 98 -13.71 -7.29 12.16
C TYR A 98 -15.11 -6.85 12.60
N ARG A 99 -15.91 -6.25 11.70
CA ARG A 99 -17.25 -5.74 12.03
C ARG A 99 -18.16 -6.77 12.67
N ALA A 100 -18.12 -8.02 12.22
CA ALA A 100 -18.98 -9.09 12.75
C ALA A 100 -18.66 -9.41 14.23
N GLU A 101 -17.40 -9.32 14.63
CA GLU A 101 -16.95 -9.55 16.01
C GLU A 101 -17.36 -8.38 16.90
N TYR A 102 -17.03 -7.16 16.49
CA TYR A 102 -17.43 -5.94 17.21
C TYR A 102 -18.94 -5.80 17.31
N LYS A 103 -19.70 -6.22 16.28
CA LYS A 103 -21.17 -6.19 16.31
C LYS A 103 -21.71 -7.04 17.46
N LYS A 104 -21.21 -8.25 17.65
CA LYS A 104 -21.62 -9.11 18.78
C LYS A 104 -21.29 -8.47 20.12
N ALA A 105 -20.10 -7.87 20.26
CA ALA A 105 -19.68 -7.20 21.48
C ALA A 105 -20.56 -5.98 21.80
N PHE A 106 -20.85 -5.16 20.81
CA PHE A 106 -21.68 -3.97 20.97
C PHE A 106 -23.16 -4.29 21.19
N GLU A 107 -23.71 -5.30 20.52
CA GLU A 107 -25.07 -5.79 20.77
C GLU A 107 -25.21 -6.31 22.20
N LYS A 108 -24.22 -7.06 22.69
CA LYS A 108 -24.17 -7.49 24.09
C LYS A 108 -24.13 -6.30 25.04
N ALA A 109 -23.25 -5.32 24.81
CA ALA A 109 -23.19 -4.11 25.62
C ALA A 109 -24.49 -3.30 25.60
N LYS A 110 -25.18 -3.25 24.45
CA LYS A 110 -26.49 -2.62 24.31
C LYS A 110 -27.56 -3.32 25.14
N ASN A 111 -27.62 -4.66 25.05
CA ASN A 111 -28.58 -5.45 25.82
C ASN A 111 -28.33 -5.39 27.33
N GLU A 112 -27.07 -5.23 27.74
CA GLU A 112 -26.69 -5.07 29.15
C GLU A 112 -26.80 -3.61 29.65
N GLY A 113 -27.14 -2.65 28.78
CA GLY A 113 -27.19 -1.22 29.15
C GLY A 113 -25.82 -0.59 29.41
N LYS A 114 -24.74 -1.19 28.90
CA LYS A 114 -23.34 -0.84 29.18
C LYS A 114 -22.62 -0.10 28.06
N VAL A 115 -23.33 0.36 27.02
CA VAL A 115 -22.70 1.09 25.90
C VAL A 115 -21.98 2.36 26.38
N LEU A 116 -22.59 3.07 27.35
CA LEU A 116 -21.97 4.26 27.92
C LEU A 116 -20.73 3.93 28.76
N GLU A 117 -20.63 2.72 29.33
CA GLU A 117 -19.42 2.26 30.03
C GLU A 117 -18.26 2.06 29.05
N LEU A 118 -18.54 1.52 27.85
CA LEU A 118 -17.54 1.45 26.77
C LEU A 118 -17.01 2.83 26.41
N TYR A 119 -17.90 3.82 26.23
CA TYR A 119 -17.49 5.21 25.98
C TYR A 119 -16.62 5.77 27.12
N LYS A 120 -17.02 5.56 28.38
CA LYS A 120 -16.28 6.05 29.56
C LYS A 120 -14.91 5.38 29.74
N ALA A 121 -14.74 4.16 29.24
CA ALA A 121 -13.46 3.46 29.27
C ALA A 121 -12.46 4.03 28.25
N LEU A 122 -12.93 4.79 27.26
CA LEU A 122 -12.12 5.37 26.21
C LEU A 122 -11.63 6.78 26.58
N PRO A 123 -10.30 7.03 26.62
CA PRO A 123 -9.73 8.33 26.85
C PRO A 123 -10.12 9.33 25.75
N GLU A 124 -9.96 10.60 26.04
CA GLU A 124 -10.30 11.65 25.07
C GLU A 124 -9.29 11.75 23.93
N THR A 125 -8.02 11.50 24.22
CA THR A 125 -6.92 11.65 23.28
C THR A 125 -6.17 10.34 23.10
N LEU A 126 -5.64 10.14 21.90
CA LEU A 126 -4.74 9.04 21.57
C LEU A 126 -3.28 9.50 21.65
N GLN A 127 -2.39 8.61 22.07
CA GLN A 127 -0.95 8.85 22.00
C GLN A 127 -0.37 8.09 20.81
N LYS A 128 0.14 8.82 19.81
CA LYS A 128 0.70 8.23 18.60
C LYS A 128 1.94 7.39 18.93
N VAL A 129 1.97 6.13 18.47
CA VAL A 129 3.12 5.23 18.57
C VAL A 129 3.86 5.21 17.24
N SER A 130 3.16 4.86 16.17
CA SER A 130 3.69 4.76 14.81
C SER A 130 2.60 5.07 13.80
N CYS A 131 2.97 5.56 12.61
CA CYS A 131 2.03 5.85 11.55
C CYS A 131 2.75 5.89 10.22
N TYR A 132 2.38 4.96 9.35
CA TYR A 132 2.85 4.78 7.99
C TYR A 132 1.71 5.13 7.02
N ASP A 133 1.90 4.97 5.72
CA ASP A 133 0.94 5.46 4.72
C ASP A 133 -0.44 4.79 4.76
N THR A 134 -0.49 3.55 5.26
CA THR A 134 -1.67 2.68 5.25
C THR A 134 -2.08 2.15 6.61
N ILE A 135 -1.20 2.24 7.62
CA ILE A 135 -1.37 1.68 8.97
C ILE A 135 -0.87 2.67 10.04
N CYS A 136 -1.64 2.92 11.09
CA CYS A 136 -1.22 3.74 12.22
C CYS A 136 -1.64 3.11 13.55
N THR A 137 -0.74 3.16 14.52
CA THR A 137 -0.92 2.59 15.85
C THR A 137 -0.83 3.68 16.90
N TYR A 138 -1.78 3.66 17.84
CA TYR A 138 -1.83 4.59 18.96
C TYR A 138 -2.03 3.84 20.27
N LYS A 139 -1.58 4.42 21.37
CA LYS A 139 -1.90 3.96 22.73
C LYS A 139 -3.15 4.62 23.26
N ILE A 140 -3.93 3.83 24.00
CA ILE A 140 -5.14 4.25 24.68
C ILE A 140 -4.84 4.51 26.17
N GLY A 141 -4.64 5.77 26.50
CA GLY A 141 -4.39 6.22 27.88
C GLY A 141 -3.08 5.66 28.43
N ASN A 142 -3.01 5.45 29.74
CA ASN A 142 -1.82 4.93 30.44
C ASN A 142 -1.74 3.39 30.46
N LYS A 143 -2.54 2.71 29.65
CA LYS A 143 -2.55 1.25 29.57
C LYS A 143 -1.72 0.80 28.36
N ASP A 144 -1.15 -0.40 28.40
CA ASP A 144 -0.55 -1.06 27.23
C ASP A 144 -1.62 -1.62 26.27
N VAL A 145 -2.70 -0.87 26.07
CA VAL A 145 -3.75 -1.17 25.09
C VAL A 145 -3.52 -0.26 23.90
N GLU A 146 -3.41 -0.87 22.73
CA GLU A 146 -3.20 -0.18 21.47
C GLU A 146 -4.45 -0.20 20.61
N VAL A 147 -4.61 0.83 19.80
CA VAL A 147 -5.60 0.88 18.73
C VAL A 147 -4.88 1.03 17.41
N GLU A 148 -5.28 0.18 16.48
CA GLU A 148 -4.72 0.13 15.14
C GLU A 148 -5.74 0.64 14.14
N PHE A 149 -5.27 1.44 13.19
CA PHE A 149 -6.07 1.97 12.12
C PHE A 149 -5.48 1.58 10.77
N VAL A 150 -6.36 1.25 9.82
CA VAL A 150 -5.98 0.99 8.43
C VAL A 150 -6.74 1.93 7.49
N LYS A 151 -6.03 2.50 6.52
CA LYS A 151 -6.64 3.35 5.49
C LYS A 151 -7.35 2.51 4.44
N ASN A 152 -8.57 2.87 4.05
CA ASN A 152 -9.28 2.23 2.94
C ASN A 152 -9.04 2.96 1.60
N LEU A 153 -9.61 2.43 0.51
CA LEU A 153 -9.48 3.00 -0.85
C LEU A 153 -10.08 4.41 -0.99
N GLN A 154 -10.95 4.83 -0.06
CA GLN A 154 -11.57 6.15 -0.03
C GLN A 154 -10.77 7.15 0.83
N GLY A 155 -9.62 6.75 1.37
CA GLY A 155 -8.79 7.61 2.21
C GLY A 155 -9.29 7.76 3.65
N VAL A 156 -10.27 6.95 4.05
CA VAL A 156 -10.80 6.91 5.41
C VAL A 156 -10.01 5.90 6.22
N TRP A 157 -9.50 6.32 7.36
CA TRP A 157 -8.87 5.43 8.34
C TRP A 157 -9.95 4.72 9.16
N LEU A 158 -9.94 3.41 9.21
CA LEU A 158 -10.90 2.57 9.94
C LEU A 158 -10.19 1.87 11.10
N ILE A 159 -10.91 1.61 12.20
CA ILE A 159 -10.38 0.87 13.35
C ILE A 159 -10.27 -0.60 12.98
N GLU A 160 -9.06 -1.14 13.04
CA GLU A 160 -8.80 -2.56 12.83
C GLU A 160 -8.88 -3.34 14.15
N SER A 161 -8.28 -2.80 15.22
CA SER A 161 -8.25 -3.42 16.54
C SER A 161 -8.27 -2.36 17.66
N ILE A 162 -8.90 -2.71 18.78
CA ILE A 162 -9.00 -1.93 20.04
C ILE A 162 -9.32 -2.85 21.22
#